data_AF-A0A246GEU0-F1
#
_entry.id   AF-A0A246GEU0-F1
#
_cell.length_a   1.000
_cell.length_b   1.000
_cell.length_c   1.000
_cell.angle_alpha   90.00
_cell.angle_beta   90.00
_cell.angle_gamma   90.00
#
_symmetry.space_group_name_H-M   'P 1'
#
loop_
_entity.id
_entity.type
_entity.pdbx_description
1 polymer ?
#
loop_
_entity_poly.entity_id
_entity_poly.type
_entity_poly.pdbx_seq_one_letter_code
_entity_poly.pdbx_strand_id
1 'polypeptide(L)'
;MTVESNIFLLLITVIGFLYASVGHGGASGYLALMSLFSFSPEMMKPSALVLNILVSSVAFLFFYRSNQFRWGLFYPFAITSIPLSFIGGFFK
;
A
#
# COMPACT_ATOMS: atom_id res chain seq x y z
N MET A 1 -13.76 9.83 -22.42
CA MET A 1 -13.96 9.34 -21.03
C MET A 1 -13.60 7.87 -20.85
N THR A 2 -14.04 6.92 -21.68
CA THR A 2 -13.76 5.48 -21.45
C THR A 2 -12.29 5.07 -21.63
N VAL A 3 -11.59 5.63 -22.61
CA VAL A 3 -10.19 5.25 -22.91
C VAL A 3 -9.23 5.63 -21.78
N GLU A 4 -9.33 6.86 -21.26
CA GLU A 4 -8.48 7.33 -20.14
C GLU A 4 -8.72 6.51 -18.87
N SER A 5 -9.98 6.21 -18.54
CA SER A 5 -10.30 5.35 -17.39
C SER A 5 -9.75 3.93 -17.55
N ASN A 6 -9.81 3.36 -18.76
CA ASN A 6 -9.25 2.03 -19.03
C ASN A 6 -7.71 2.02 -18.89
N ILE A 7 -7.04 3.08 -19.36
CA ILE A 7 -5.59 3.23 -19.21
C ILE A 7 -5.22 3.36 -17.73
N PHE A 8 -5.94 4.19 -16.98
CA PHE A 8 -5.73 4.33 -15.54
C PHE A 8 -5.85 2.99 -14.81
N LEU A 9 -6.93 2.23 -15.08
CA LEU A 9 -7.16 0.92 -14.47
C LEU A 9 -6.03 -0.05 -14.79
N LEU A 10 -5.59 -0.10 -16.06
CA LEU A 10 -4.47 -0.94 -16.46
C LEU A 10 -3.19 -0.56 -15.69
N LEU A 11 -2.85 0.72 -15.67
CA LEU A 11 -1.63 1.20 -15.02
C LEU A 11 -1.65 0.96 -13.51
N ILE A 12 -2.77 1.23 -12.84
CA ILE A 12 -2.84 1.05 -11.38
C ILE A 12 -2.79 -0.43 -11.01
N THR A 13 -3.37 -1.31 -11.83
CA THR A 13 -3.21 -2.77 -11.67
C THR A 13 -1.78 -3.21 -11.88
N VAL A 14 -1.07 -2.69 -12.90
CA VAL A 14 0.34 -3.00 -13.13
C VAL A 14 1.21 -2.55 -11.95
N ILE A 15 1.04 -1.32 -11.47
CA ILE A 15 1.77 -0.81 -10.29
C ILE A 15 1.50 -1.68 -9.07
N GLY A 16 0.22 -2.00 -8.80
CA GLY A 16 -0.16 -2.84 -7.68
C GLY A 16 0.41 -4.25 -7.76
N PHE A 17 0.43 -4.84 -8.95
CA PHE A 17 1.06 -6.13 -9.20
C PHE A 17 2.57 -6.09 -8.93
N LEU A 18 3.27 -5.06 -9.42
CA LEU A 18 4.71 -4.89 -9.19
C LEU A 18 5.02 -4.74 -7.69
N TYR A 19 4.24 -3.94 -6.97
CA TYR A 19 4.39 -3.82 -5.51
C TYR A 19 4.11 -5.13 -4.77
N ALA A 20 3.10 -5.89 -5.19
CA ALA A 20 2.80 -7.20 -4.62
C ALA A 20 3.92 -8.22 -4.88
N SER A 21 4.54 -8.18 -6.05
CA SER A 21 5.62 -9.11 -6.43
C SER A 21 6.86 -8.97 -5.54
N VAL A 22 7.17 -7.75 -5.09
CA VAL A 22 8.27 -7.46 -4.16
C VAL A 22 7.80 -7.52 -2.71
N GLY A 23 6.49 -7.46 -2.47
CA GLY A 23 5.87 -7.36 -1.15
C GLY A 23 6.04 -6.00 -0.48
N HIS A 24 6.17 -4.95 -1.28
CA HIS A 24 6.40 -3.59 -0.80
C HIS A 24 5.09 -2.78 -0.76
N GLY A 25 4.67 -2.33 0.42
CA GLY A 25 3.55 -1.41 0.60
C GLY A 25 3.87 0.04 0.24
N GLY A 26 4.30 0.29 -1.01
CA GLY A 26 4.69 1.63 -1.47
C GLY A 26 3.48 2.48 -1.89
N ALA A 27 3.25 3.63 -1.27
CA ALA A 27 2.17 4.53 -1.72
C ALA A 27 2.54 5.35 -2.97
N SER A 28 3.84 5.54 -3.22
CA SER A 28 4.38 6.54 -4.15
C SER A 28 3.91 6.34 -5.59
N GLY A 29 3.89 5.10 -6.09
CA GLY A 29 3.43 4.79 -7.46
C GLY A 29 1.95 5.11 -7.67
N TYR A 30 1.10 4.78 -6.70
CA TYR A 30 -0.33 5.09 -6.77
C TYR A 30 -0.58 6.59 -6.73
N LEU A 31 0.08 7.30 -5.80
CA LEU A 31 -0.06 8.75 -5.67
C LEU A 31 0.46 9.48 -6.92
N ALA A 32 1.56 9.03 -7.51
CA ALA A 32 2.09 9.60 -8.75
C ALA A 32 1.09 9.41 -9.90
N LEU A 33 0.55 8.20 -10.09
CA LEU A 33 -0.44 7.93 -11.12
C LEU A 33 -1.72 8.75 -10.91
N MET A 34 -2.25 8.78 -9.70
CA MET A 34 -3.44 9.57 -9.37
C MET A 34 -3.20 11.08 -9.57
N SER A 35 -1.99 11.58 -9.31
CA SER A 35 -1.62 12.97 -9.59
C SER A 35 -1.59 13.27 -11.08
N LEU A 36 -1.08 12.35 -11.91
CA LEU A 36 -1.06 12.50 -13.38
C LEU A 36 -2.46 12.54 -13.97
N PHE A 37 -3.40 11.79 -13.37
CA PHE A 37 -4.81 11.79 -13.74
C PHE A 37 -5.64 12.87 -13.01
N SER A 38 -5.00 13.81 -12.33
CA SER A 38 -5.64 14.96 -11.66
C SER A 38 -6.70 14.60 -10.61
N PHE A 39 -6.50 13.50 -9.88
CA PHE A 39 -7.35 13.17 -8.73
C PHE A 39 -7.16 14.18 -7.59
N SER A 40 -8.21 14.42 -6.80
CA SER A 40 -8.12 15.30 -5.64
C SER A 40 -7.28 14.67 -4.51
N PRO A 41 -6.51 15.47 -3.74
CA PRO A 41 -5.72 14.96 -2.62
C PRO A 41 -6.53 14.21 -1.56
N GLU A 42 -7.81 14.58 -1.40
CA GLU A 42 -8.76 13.95 -0.48
C GLU A 42 -9.06 12.49 -0.87
N MET A 43 -9.09 12.18 -2.17
CA MET A 43 -9.28 10.82 -2.68
C MET A 43 -7.97 10.04 -2.75
N MET A 44 -6.86 10.72 -3.08
CA MET A 44 -5.57 10.08 -3.31
C MET A 44 -5.06 9.30 -2.09
N LYS A 45 -5.01 9.96 -0.93
CA LYS A 45 -4.46 9.38 0.31
C LYS A 45 -5.22 8.11 0.77
N PRO A 46 -6.56 8.14 0.95
CA PRO A 46 -7.27 6.94 1.39
C PRO A 46 -7.21 5.82 0.36
N SER A 47 -7.33 6.12 -0.95
CA SER A 47 -7.25 5.08 -1.98
C SER A 47 -5.86 4.43 -2.03
N ALA A 48 -4.79 5.21 -1.93
CA ALA A 48 -3.43 4.67 -1.87
C ALA A 48 -3.19 3.81 -0.62
N LEU A 49 -3.76 4.21 0.53
CA LEU A 49 -3.67 3.43 1.77
C LEU A 49 -4.37 2.07 1.63
N VAL A 50 -5.58 2.05 1.07
CA VAL A 50 -6.33 0.80 0.83
C VAL A 50 -5.55 -0.13 -0.10
N LEU A 51 -5.04 0.38 -1.21
CA LEU A 51 -4.22 -0.40 -2.15
C LEU A 51 -2.96 -0.97 -1.47
N ASN A 52 -2.29 -0.16 -0.65
CA ASN A 52 -1.12 -0.60 0.11
C ASN A 52 -1.41 -1.71 1.10
N ILE A 53 -2.52 -1.61 1.83
CA ILE A 53 -2.95 -2.67 2.75
C ILE A 53 -3.19 -3.95 1.96
N LEU A 54 -3.97 -3.89 0.88
CA LEU A 54 -4.26 -5.07 0.05
C LEU A 54 -2.98 -5.74 -0.47
N VAL A 55 -2.08 -4.96 -1.07
CA VAL A 55 -0.83 -5.48 -1.66
C VAL A 55 0.11 -6.04 -0.60
N SER A 56 0.27 -5.36 0.53
CA SER A 56 1.11 -5.84 1.64
C SER A 56 0.52 -7.08 2.31
N SER A 57 -0.81 -7.16 2.41
CA SER A 57 -1.50 -8.34 2.93
C SER A 57 -1.29 -9.57 2.06
N VAL A 58 -1.28 -9.43 0.73
CA VAL A 58 -0.96 -10.54 -0.17
C VAL A 58 0.43 -11.10 0.12
N ALA A 59 1.44 -10.23 0.23
CA ALA A 59 2.80 -10.65 0.58
C ALA A 59 2.86 -11.31 1.96
N PHE A 60 2.21 -10.71 2.96
CA PHE A 60 2.08 -11.30 4.30
C PHE A 60 1.47 -12.70 4.27
N LEU A 61 0.40 -12.91 3.49
CA LEU A 61 -0.25 -14.22 3.36
C LEU A 61 0.69 -15.27 2.77
N PHE A 62 1.50 -14.91 1.76
CA PHE A 62 2.52 -15.82 1.23
C PHE A 62 3.56 -16.20 2.28
N PHE A 63 4.09 -15.23 3.03
CA PHE A 63 5.03 -15.48 4.13
C PHE A 63 4.41 -16.36 5.22
N TYR A 64 3.17 -16.07 5.60
CA TYR A 64 2.43 -16.86 6.59
C TYR A 64 2.25 -18.31 6.14
N ARG A 65 1.80 -18.52 4.89
CA ARG A 65 1.60 -19.86 4.32
C ARG A 65 2.91 -20.64 4.14
N SER A 66 4.03 -19.96 3.94
CA SER A 66 5.35 -20.58 3.82
C SER A 66 5.95 -21.04 5.16
N ASN A 67 5.25 -20.84 6.30
CA ASN A 67 5.75 -21.10 7.66
C ASN A 67 7.06 -20.35 8.00
N GLN A 68 7.43 -19.32 7.24
CA GLN A 68 8.60 -18.47 7.51
C GLN A 68 8.26 -17.30 8.43
N PHE A 69 7.03 -17.22 8.94
CA PHE A 69 6.58 -16.11 9.74
C PHE A 69 6.98 -16.25 11.21
N ARG A 70 7.82 -15.33 11.70
CA ARG A 70 8.34 -15.33 13.07
C ARG A 70 7.47 -14.46 13.98
N TRP A 71 6.45 -15.07 14.57
CA TRP A 71 5.51 -14.43 15.50
C TRP A 71 6.21 -13.64 16.64
N GLY A 72 7.29 -14.18 17.20
CA GLY A 72 8.04 -13.53 18.28
C GLY A 72 8.68 -12.19 17.88
N LEU A 73 9.03 -11.98 16.61
CA LEU A 73 9.46 -10.66 16.13
C LEU A 73 8.27 -9.78 15.76
N PHE A 74 7.22 -10.35 15.19
CA PHE A 74 6.08 -9.57 14.70
C PHE A 74 5.39 -8.77 15.80
N TYR A 75 5.05 -9.38 16.94
CA TYR A 75 4.27 -8.70 17.98
C TYR A 75 4.96 -7.43 18.53
N PRO A 76 6.26 -7.45 18.90
CA PRO A 76 6.97 -6.24 19.29
C PRO A 76 6.84 -5.11 18.27
N PHE A 77 7.07 -5.40 16.97
CA PHE A 77 6.97 -4.39 15.92
C PHE A 77 5.54 -3.92 15.68
N ALA A 78 4.56 -4.82 15.66
CA ALA A 78 3.16 -4.48 15.43
C ALA A 78 2.59 -3.59 16.55
N ILE A 79 2.84 -3.96 17.81
CA ILE A 79 2.32 -3.22 18.97
C ILE A 79 2.99 -1.85 19.11
N THR A 80 4.30 -1.75 18.87
CA THR A 80 5.04 -0.48 19.01
C THR A 80 4.89 0.45 17.80
N SER A 81 4.70 -0.09 16.60
CA SER A 81 4.59 0.73 15.38
C SER A 81 3.34 1.62 15.35
N ILE A 82 2.18 1.13 15.81
CA ILE A 82 0.93 1.91 15.82
C ILE A 82 1.06 3.19 16.67
N PRO A 83 1.41 3.14 17.97
CA PRO A 83 1.55 4.33 18.79
C PRO A 83 2.68 5.24 18.31
N LEU A 84 3.83 4.69 17.91
CA LEU A 84 4.96 5.51 17.44
C LEU A 84 4.66 6.18 16.09
N SER A 85 3.92 5.52 15.19
CA SER A 85 3.46 6.13 13.94
C SER A 85 2.45 7.26 14.21
N PHE A 86 1.58 7.10 15.22
CA PHE A 86 0.64 8.15 15.61
C PHE A 86 1.38 9.36 16.20
N ILE A 87 2.32 9.13 17.13
CA ILE A 87 3.14 10.18 17.72
C ILE A 87 3.93 10.91 16.63
N GLY A 88 4.58 10.18 15.71
CA GLY A 88 5.32 10.79 14.60
C GLY A 88 4.45 11.58 13.61
N GLY A 89 3.20 11.15 13.41
CA GLY A 89 2.22 11.88 12.60
C GLY A 89 1.60 13.09 13.30
N PHE A 90 1.53 13.08 14.64
CA PHE A 90 0.99 14.19 15.43
C PHE A 90 1.90 15.43 15.40
N PHE A 91 3.21 15.23 15.33
CA PHE A 91 4.20 16.32 15.30
C PHE A 91 4.47 16.88 13.90
N LYS A 92 3.67 16.51 12.89
CA LYS A 92 3.88 16.88 11.48
C LYS A 92 2.62 17.47 10.88
#